data_AF-A0A6I4XJB7-F1
#
_entry.id   AF-A0A6I4XJB7-F1
#
_cell.length_a   1.000
_cell.length_b   1.000
_cell.length_c   1.000
_cell.angle_alpha   90.00
_cell.angle_beta   90.00
_cell.angle_gamma   90.00
#
_symmetry.space_group_name_H-M   'P 1'
#
loop_
_entity.id
_entity.type
_entity.pdbx_description
1 polymer ?
#
loop_
_entity_poly.entity_id
_entity_poly.type
_entity_poly.pdbx_seq_one_letter_code
_entity_poly.pdbx_strand_id
1 'polypeptide(L)'
;MKSRKEEILALLQKNETGLTAGAVAEQLMIDRSNASRYLNELFKEKKITRSTGRPVIYSVPTINEGEQVHVDESTSVSFDTLVGANDSLKVSIQQAKAAILYPPRGLHTIIFGKTGTGKSLFAECMYRFAIDSKTLDEDAPFVSFNCADYAQNPQLLFGHIFGVK
;
A
#
# COMPACT_ATOMS: atom_id res chain seq x y z
N MET A 1 32.50 13.75 16.64
CA MET A 1 31.27 14.16 17.33
C MET A 1 30.11 13.41 16.69
N LYS A 2 29.39 12.56 17.44
CA LYS A 2 28.21 11.88 16.90
C LYS A 2 27.13 12.91 16.65
N SER A 3 26.44 12.83 15.51
CA SER A 3 25.33 13.72 15.21
C SER A 3 24.17 13.43 16.16
N ARG A 4 23.42 14.43 16.61
CA ARG A 4 22.23 14.25 17.47
C ARG A 4 21.22 13.26 16.86
N LYS A 5 21.18 13.15 15.53
CA LYS A 5 20.39 12.16 14.79
C LYS A 5 20.84 10.72 15.03
N GLU A 6 22.14 10.47 15.16
CA GLU A 6 22.71 9.14 15.39
C GLU A 6 22.44 8.67 16.82
N GLU A 7 22.44 9.59 17.79
CA GLU A 7 22.08 9.31 19.18
C GLU A 7 20.62 8.87 19.30
N ILE A 8 19.71 9.55 18.59
CA ILE A 8 18.29 9.18 18.53
C ILE A 8 18.12 7.80 17.88
N LEU A 9 18.83 7.51 16.79
CA LEU A 9 18.77 6.20 16.14
C LEU A 9 19.26 5.08 17.05
N ALA A 10 20.40 5.26 17.73
CA ALA A 10 20.93 4.26 18.66
C ALA A 10 19.97 4.01 19.85
N LEU A 11 19.26 5.05 20.28
CA LEU A 11 18.28 4.98 21.36
C LEU A 11 16.99 4.26 20.92
N LEU A 12 16.55 4.46 19.68
CA LEU A 12 15.42 3.72 19.09
C LEU A 12 15.79 2.25 18.82
N GLN A 13 17.03 1.95 18.43
CA GLN A 13 17.51 0.56 18.25
C GLN A 13 17.50 -0.24 19.57
N LYS A 14 17.69 0.43 20.71
CA LYS A 14 17.69 -0.20 22.03
C LYS A 14 16.28 -0.49 22.56
N ASN A 15 15.24 0.11 21.97
CA ASN A 15 13.85 0.01 22.44
C ASN A 15 12.93 -0.56 21.35
N GLU A 16 12.69 -1.88 21.40
CA GLU A 16 11.87 -2.60 20.41
C GLU A 16 10.41 -2.13 20.35
N THR A 17 9.88 -1.56 21.43
CA THR A 17 8.48 -1.10 21.54
C THR A 17 8.23 0.29 20.94
N GLY A 18 9.27 0.95 20.44
CA GLY A 18 9.20 2.32 19.94
C GLY A 18 9.01 3.37 21.04
N LEU A 19 9.28 4.63 20.72
CA LEU A 19 9.28 5.74 21.67
C LEU A 19 8.50 6.95 21.13
N THR A 20 7.85 7.68 22.03
CA THR A 20 7.21 8.95 21.68
C THR A 20 8.25 10.08 21.65
N ALA A 21 7.93 11.19 20.96
CA ALA A 21 8.79 12.38 20.98
C ALA A 21 9.03 12.95 22.40
N GLY A 22 8.11 12.70 23.34
CA GLY A 22 8.28 13.07 24.75
C GLY A 22 9.32 12.18 25.44
N ALA A 23 9.23 10.87 25.27
CA ALA A 23 10.18 9.93 25.86
C ALA A 23 11.61 10.12 25.31
N VAL A 24 11.74 10.43 24.01
CA VAL A 24 13.05 10.76 23.39
C VAL A 24 13.62 12.06 23.97
N ALA A 25 12.76 13.06 24.20
CA ALA A 25 13.15 14.34 24.79
C ALA A 25 13.69 14.19 26.22
N GLU A 26 13.01 13.38 27.04
CA GLU A 26 13.43 13.08 28.41
C GLU A 26 14.77 12.34 28.47
N GLN A 27 14.94 11.30 27.63
CA GLN A 27 16.15 10.48 27.66
C GLN A 27 17.39 11.20 27.10
N LEU A 28 17.23 12.10 26.14
CA LEU A 28 18.32 12.87 25.54
C LEU A 28 18.51 14.26 26.14
N MET A 29 17.70 14.62 27.14
CA MET A 29 17.66 15.96 27.75
C MET A 29 17.58 17.08 26.70
N ILE A 30 16.67 16.93 25.73
CA ILE A 30 16.39 17.93 24.69
C ILE A 30 14.93 18.36 24.75
N ASP A 31 14.59 19.51 24.19
CA ASP A 31 13.19 19.91 24.06
C ASP A 31 12.39 18.92 23.20
N ARG A 32 11.13 18.68 23.58
CA ARG A 32 10.18 17.90 22.78
C ARG A 32 10.05 18.41 21.34
N SER A 33 10.14 19.73 21.15
CA SER A 33 10.12 20.35 19.82
C SER A 33 11.34 19.97 18.98
N ASN A 34 12.53 19.93 19.60
CA ASN A 34 13.77 19.51 18.95
C ASN A 34 13.76 18.00 18.67
N ALA A 35 13.30 17.18 19.62
CA ALA A 35 13.10 15.74 19.42
C ALA A 35 12.16 15.46 18.24
N SER A 36 10.99 16.12 18.20
CA SER A 36 10.03 15.99 17.09
C SER A 36 10.63 16.39 15.75
N ARG A 37 11.43 17.47 15.71
CA ARG A 37 12.10 17.92 14.49
C ARG A 37 13.08 16.85 13.98
N TYR A 38 13.96 16.33 14.83
CA TYR A 38 14.92 15.31 14.44
C TYR A 38 14.25 13.99 14.03
N LEU A 39 13.19 13.58 14.73
CA LEU A 39 12.41 12.39 14.38
C LEU A 39 11.71 12.55 13.02
N ASN A 40 11.14 13.71 12.74
CA ASN A 40 10.55 13.98 11.43
C ASN A 40 11.59 14.01 10.31
N GLU A 41 12.80 14.53 10.55
CA GLU A 41 13.90 14.48 9.60
C GLU A 41 14.37 13.04 9.35
N LEU A 42 14.53 12.24 10.41
CA LEU A 42 14.88 10.81 10.31
C LEU A 42 13.81 9.98 9.58
N PHE A 43 12.53 10.33 9.75
CA PHE A 43 11.41 9.74 9.02
C PHE A 43 11.48 10.09 7.53
N LYS A 44 11.75 11.36 7.18
CA LYS A 44 12.00 11.78 5.78
C LYS A 44 13.20 11.08 5.15
N GLU A 45 14.24 10.82 5.94
CA GLU A 45 15.42 10.05 5.53
C GLU A 45 15.17 8.52 5.45
N LYS A 46 13.93 8.05 5.69
CA LYS A 46 13.54 6.63 5.67
C LYS A 46 14.31 5.74 6.66
N LYS A 47 14.86 6.32 7.74
CA LYS A 47 15.64 5.57 8.75
C LYS A 47 14.79 5.04 9.91
N ILE A 48 13.58 5.56 10.09
CA ILE A 48 12.64 5.21 11.17
C ILE A 48 11.21 5.20 10.64
N THR A 49 10.31 4.47 11.30
CA THR A 49 8.87 4.46 11.04
C THR A 49 8.12 5.20 12.15
N ARG A 50 6.88 5.64 11.88
CA ARG A 50 6.02 6.34 12.85
C ARG A 50 4.60 5.77 12.86
N SER A 51 3.97 5.69 14.02
CA SER A 51 2.56 5.32 14.13
C SER A 51 1.63 6.47 13.74
N THR A 52 0.45 6.12 13.20
CA THR A 52 -0.61 7.08 12.82
C THR A 52 -1.52 7.46 14.01
N GLY A 53 -1.39 6.74 15.13
CA GLY A 53 -2.16 6.98 16.35
C GLY A 53 -1.69 8.21 17.15
N ARG A 54 -2.51 8.61 18.11
CA ARG A 54 -2.13 9.58 19.16
C ARG A 54 -2.03 8.80 20.48
N PRO A 55 -0.86 8.71 21.11
CA PRO A 55 0.40 9.38 20.79
C PRO A 55 1.16 8.75 19.60
N VAL A 56 1.93 9.59 18.88
CA VAL A 56 2.81 9.15 17.78
C VAL A 56 4.04 8.45 18.36
N ILE A 57 4.27 7.20 17.94
CA ILE A 57 5.36 6.33 18.38
C ILE A 57 6.32 6.18 17.20
N TYR A 58 7.61 6.34 17.44
CA TYR A 58 8.68 6.17 16.47
C TYR A 58 9.47 4.89 16.78
N SER A 59 9.80 4.10 15.76
CA SER A 59 10.61 2.89 15.90
C SER A 59 11.57 2.73 14.73
N VAL A 60 12.62 1.92 14.91
CA VAL A 60 13.50 1.52 13.81
C VAL A 60 12.77 0.43 13.01
N PRO A 61 12.87 0.41 11.67
CA PRO A 61 12.37 -0.70 10.88
C PRO A 61 13.11 -1.98 11.31
N THR A 62 12.47 -2.79 12.15
CA THR A 62 12.90 -4.16 12.36
C THR A 62 12.70 -4.89 11.04
N ILE A 63 13.75 -5.55 10.54
CA ILE A 63 13.63 -6.51 9.44
C ILE A 63 12.91 -7.74 10.00
N ASN A 64 11.64 -7.57 10.33
CA ASN A 64 10.71 -8.63 10.62
C ASN A 64 9.57 -8.43 9.62
N GLU A 65 9.38 -9.45 8.81
CA GLU A 65 8.31 -9.59 7.82
C GLU A 65 6.98 -9.06 8.40
N GLY A 66 6.52 -7.93 7.89
CA GLY A 66 5.27 -7.31 8.35
C GLY A 66 5.32 -5.79 8.35
N GLU A 67 4.68 -5.22 7.34
CA GLU A 67 4.09 -3.88 7.32
C GLU A 67 4.98 -2.66 6.97
N GLN A 68 4.74 -2.22 5.73
CA GLN A 68 4.45 -0.84 5.32
C GLN A 68 5.64 0.11 5.13
N VAL A 69 6.30 -0.07 3.99
CA VAL A 69 6.95 1.02 3.27
C VAL A 69 5.85 1.86 2.62
N HIS A 70 5.49 2.99 3.23
CA HIS A 70 4.76 4.04 2.56
C HIS A 70 5.68 4.72 1.54
N VAL A 71 5.53 4.35 0.27
CA VAL A 71 5.85 5.23 -0.85
C VAL A 71 4.56 5.98 -1.18
N ASP A 72 4.58 7.29 -0.95
CA ASP A 72 3.55 8.20 -1.44
C ASP A 72 3.56 8.20 -2.97
N GLU A 73 2.70 7.41 -3.58
CA GLU A 73 2.20 7.64 -4.94
C GLU A 73 0.73 7.22 -5.02
N SER A 74 -0.15 8.20 -4.78
CA SER A 74 -1.61 8.10 -4.78
C SER A 74 -2.17 7.17 -3.70
N THR A 75 -3.24 7.59 -3.03
CA THR A 75 -4.10 6.80 -2.15
C THR A 75 -4.01 5.30 -2.48
N SER A 76 -3.39 4.49 -1.62
CA SER A 76 -3.20 3.07 -1.91
C SER A 76 -4.58 2.40 -1.97
N VAL A 77 -5.09 2.18 -3.19
CA VAL A 77 -6.35 1.51 -3.48
C VAL A 77 -6.20 0.06 -3.04
N SER A 78 -6.46 -0.20 -1.76
CA SER A 78 -6.47 -1.53 -1.16
C SER A 78 -7.91 -1.92 -0.87
N PHE A 79 -8.19 -3.21 -0.86
CA PHE A 79 -9.46 -3.75 -0.38
C PHE A 79 -9.83 -3.21 1.00
N ASP A 80 -8.85 -2.96 1.86
CA ASP A 80 -9.08 -2.50 3.25
C ASP A 80 -9.57 -1.04 3.30
N THR A 81 -9.35 -0.27 2.23
CA THR A 81 -9.83 1.12 2.11
C THR A 81 -11.25 1.22 1.57
N LEU A 82 -11.84 0.12 1.10
CA LEU A 82 -13.20 0.12 0.56
C LEU A 82 -14.25 0.27 1.66
N VAL A 83 -15.22 1.15 1.44
CA VAL A 83 -16.40 1.27 2.31
C VAL A 83 -17.15 -0.07 2.30
N GLY A 84 -17.33 -0.68 3.47
CA GLY A 84 -17.96 -1.99 3.61
C GLY A 84 -17.02 -3.20 3.47
N ALA A 85 -15.70 -2.99 3.43
CA ALA A 85 -14.72 -4.08 3.33
C ALA A 85 -14.88 -5.17 4.41
N ASN A 86 -15.19 -4.75 5.63
CA ASN A 86 -15.40 -5.64 6.78
C ASN A 86 -16.86 -6.13 6.93
N ASP A 87 -17.76 -5.69 6.04
CA ASP A 87 -19.19 -5.94 6.13
C ASP A 87 -19.75 -6.41 4.77
N SER A 88 -20.53 -5.58 4.08
CA SER A 88 -21.24 -5.95 2.84
C SER A 88 -20.34 -6.45 1.70
N LEU A 89 -19.10 -6.00 1.60
CA LEU A 89 -18.14 -6.42 0.58
C LEU A 89 -17.24 -7.58 1.01
N LYS A 90 -17.30 -8.00 2.28
CA LYS A 90 -16.37 -8.99 2.85
C LYS A 90 -16.31 -10.28 2.02
N VAL A 91 -17.48 -10.82 1.66
CA VAL A 91 -17.58 -12.06 0.87
C VAL A 91 -17.00 -11.87 -0.53
N SER A 92 -17.35 -10.78 -1.21
CA SER A 92 -16.85 -10.45 -2.55
C SER A 92 -15.33 -10.27 -2.55
N ILE A 93 -14.78 -9.62 -1.52
CA ILE A 93 -13.32 -9.43 -1.35
C ILE A 93 -12.64 -10.78 -1.13
N GLN A 94 -13.19 -11.64 -0.28
CA GLN A 94 -12.65 -12.98 -0.06
C GLN A 94 -12.64 -13.82 -1.35
N GLN A 95 -13.74 -13.78 -2.12
CA GLN A 95 -13.82 -14.44 -3.42
C GLN A 95 -12.81 -13.88 -4.42
N ALA A 96 -12.64 -12.56 -4.45
CA ALA A 96 -11.67 -11.91 -5.33
C ALA A 96 -10.22 -12.31 -4.99
N LYS A 97 -9.86 -12.27 -3.70
CA LYS A 97 -8.53 -12.72 -3.23
C LYS A 97 -8.30 -14.20 -3.56
N ALA A 98 -9.29 -15.06 -3.34
CA ALA A 98 -9.20 -16.47 -3.69
C ALA A 98 -9.04 -16.70 -5.19
N ALA A 99 -9.78 -15.95 -6.03
CA ALA A 99 -9.67 -16.02 -7.47
C ALA A 99 -8.27 -15.62 -7.96
N ILE A 100 -7.66 -14.59 -7.37
CA ILE A 100 -6.30 -14.15 -7.71
C ILE A 100 -5.28 -15.22 -7.33
N LEU A 101 -5.34 -15.73 -6.09
CA LEU A 101 -4.37 -16.70 -5.57
C LEU A 101 -4.49 -18.11 -6.16
N TYR A 102 -5.52 -18.38 -6.97
CA TYR A 102 -5.77 -19.73 -7.48
C TYR A 102 -4.68 -20.14 -8.49
N PRO A 103 -3.99 -21.27 -8.30
CA PRO A 103 -2.91 -21.68 -9.21
C PRO A 103 -3.42 -22.09 -10.60
N PRO A 104 -2.58 -21.96 -11.67
CA PRO A 104 -1.26 -21.33 -11.68
C PRO A 104 -1.26 -19.83 -11.98
N ARG A 105 -2.39 -19.26 -12.46
CA ARG A 105 -2.47 -17.88 -12.99
C ARG A 105 -3.73 -17.12 -12.56
N GLY A 106 -4.33 -17.50 -11.44
CA GLY A 106 -5.63 -17.01 -11.01
C GLY A 106 -6.79 -17.57 -11.84
N LEU A 107 -8.01 -17.19 -11.45
CA LEU A 107 -9.26 -17.52 -12.13
C LEU A 107 -9.82 -16.32 -12.87
N HIS A 108 -10.38 -16.56 -14.05
CA HIS A 108 -11.14 -15.57 -14.78
C HIS A 108 -12.37 -15.14 -13.95
N THR A 109 -12.50 -13.83 -13.75
CA THR A 109 -13.49 -13.25 -12.84
C THR A 109 -14.35 -12.22 -13.57
N ILE A 110 -15.66 -12.27 -13.36
CA ILE A 110 -16.62 -11.27 -13.84
C ILE A 110 -17.15 -10.48 -12.65
N ILE A 111 -17.02 -9.16 -12.67
CA ILE A 111 -17.57 -8.26 -11.66
C ILE A 111 -18.88 -7.66 -12.20
N PHE A 112 -20.01 -7.99 -11.59
CA PHE A 112 -21.32 -7.48 -12.00
C PHE A 112 -21.89 -6.49 -10.96
N GLY A 113 -22.77 -5.59 -11.42
CA GLY A 113 -23.39 -4.58 -10.57
C GLY A 113 -23.91 -3.37 -11.36
N LYS A 114 -24.72 -2.53 -10.73
CA LYS A 114 -25.28 -1.31 -11.35
C LYS A 114 -24.17 -0.29 -11.71
N THR A 115 -24.46 0.63 -12.61
CA THR A 115 -23.53 1.74 -12.93
C THR A 115 -23.22 2.54 -11.67
N GLY A 116 -21.96 2.95 -11.49
CA GLY A 116 -21.52 3.76 -10.35
C GLY A 116 -21.22 3.00 -9.05
N THR A 117 -21.36 1.67 -9.00
CA THR A 117 -21.10 0.88 -7.76
C THR A 117 -19.62 0.57 -7.49
N GLY A 118 -18.68 1.22 -8.19
CA GLY A 118 -17.25 1.02 -7.95
C GLY A 118 -16.62 -0.25 -8.56
N LYS A 119 -17.22 -0.86 -9.60
CA LYS A 119 -16.67 -2.07 -10.24
C LYS A 119 -15.23 -1.90 -10.74
N SER A 120 -14.93 -0.76 -11.37
CA SER A 120 -13.58 -0.46 -11.87
C SER A 120 -12.58 -0.30 -10.72
N LEU A 121 -12.99 0.36 -9.64
CA LEU A 121 -12.18 0.48 -8.42
C LEU A 121 -11.91 -0.89 -7.79
N PHE A 122 -12.91 -1.76 -7.75
CA PHE A 122 -12.77 -3.12 -7.24
C PHE A 122 -11.78 -3.94 -8.09
N ALA A 123 -11.80 -3.80 -9.42
CA ALA A 123 -10.83 -4.43 -10.32
C ALA A 123 -9.41 -3.89 -10.10
N GLU A 124 -9.26 -2.60 -9.79
CA GLU A 124 -7.97 -2.00 -9.45
C GLU A 124 -7.44 -2.53 -8.10
N CYS A 125 -8.31 -2.69 -7.08
CA CYS A 125 -7.95 -3.36 -5.83
C CYS A 125 -7.48 -4.81 -6.07
N MET A 126 -8.17 -5.54 -6.97
CA MET A 126 -7.77 -6.90 -7.36
C MET A 126 -6.36 -6.91 -7.97
N TYR A 127 -6.09 -6.01 -8.91
CA TYR A 127 -4.78 -5.90 -9.55
C TYR A 127 -3.68 -5.60 -8.53
N ARG A 128 -3.86 -4.61 -7.64
CA ARG A 128 -2.87 -4.27 -6.61
C ARG A 128 -2.62 -5.45 -5.67
N PHE A 129 -3.67 -6.14 -5.24
CA PHE A 129 -3.52 -7.35 -4.44
C PHE A 129 -2.75 -8.47 -5.16
N ALA A 130 -2.89 -8.60 -6.48
CA ALA A 130 -2.14 -9.59 -7.26
C ALA A 130 -0.63 -9.29 -7.29
N ILE A 131 -0.25 -8.01 -7.34
CA ILE A 131 1.16 -7.57 -7.20
C ILE A 131 1.66 -7.83 -5.77
N ASP A 132 0.92 -7.38 -4.76
CA ASP A 132 1.30 -7.51 -3.34
C ASP A 132 1.47 -8.98 -2.92
N SER A 133 0.64 -9.88 -3.46
CA SER A 133 0.70 -11.33 -3.22
C SER A 133 1.73 -12.06 -4.07
N LYS A 134 2.47 -11.36 -4.93
CA LYS A 134 3.45 -11.91 -5.89
C LYS A 134 2.85 -12.94 -6.85
N THR A 135 1.55 -12.79 -7.14
CA THR A 135 0.88 -13.57 -8.20
C THR A 135 1.22 -12.99 -9.57
N LEU A 136 1.43 -11.68 -9.62
CA LEU A 136 1.96 -10.92 -10.77
C LEU A 136 3.28 -10.26 -10.38
N ASP A 137 4.14 -10.04 -11.38
CA ASP A 137 5.39 -9.30 -11.22
C ASP A 137 5.13 -7.81 -10.94
N GLU A 138 6.03 -7.13 -10.24
CA GLU A 138 5.86 -5.72 -9.84
C GLU A 138 5.70 -4.75 -11.02
N ASP A 139 6.21 -5.13 -12.20
CA ASP A 139 6.14 -4.38 -13.45
C ASP A 139 5.00 -4.85 -14.38
N ALA A 140 4.18 -5.82 -13.95
CA ALA A 140 3.07 -6.33 -14.76
C ALA A 140 2.03 -5.22 -15.00
N PRO A 141 1.58 -4.99 -16.25
CA PRO A 141 0.69 -3.85 -16.54
C PRO A 141 -0.78 -4.12 -16.18
N PHE A 142 -1.47 -3.10 -15.64
CA PHE A 142 -2.93 -3.09 -15.56
C PHE A 142 -3.54 -2.58 -16.87
N VAL A 143 -4.02 -3.50 -17.71
CA VAL A 143 -4.61 -3.16 -19.02
C VAL A 143 -6.11 -2.96 -18.88
N SER A 144 -6.57 -1.72 -19.07
CA SER A 144 -7.99 -1.41 -19.20
C SER A 144 -8.42 -1.47 -20.66
N PHE A 145 -9.42 -2.30 -20.95
CA PHE A 145 -10.00 -2.43 -22.28
C PHE A 145 -11.47 -2.00 -22.27
N ASN A 146 -11.75 -0.81 -22.79
CA ASN A 146 -13.11 -0.28 -22.86
C ASN A 146 -13.84 -0.76 -24.11
N CYS A 147 -14.82 -1.66 -23.95
CA CYS A 147 -15.59 -2.20 -25.06
C CYS A 147 -16.43 -1.13 -25.81
N ALA A 148 -16.80 -0.02 -25.16
CA ALA A 148 -17.64 1.00 -25.78
C ALA A 148 -16.93 1.71 -26.95
N ASP A 149 -15.61 1.88 -26.85
CA ASP A 149 -14.81 2.61 -27.83
C ASP A 149 -14.72 1.87 -29.18
N TYR A 150 -14.94 0.56 -29.16
CA TYR A 150 -14.80 -0.31 -30.34
C TYR A 150 -16.13 -0.84 -30.88
N ALA A 151 -17.25 -0.52 -30.22
CA ALA A 151 -18.58 -1.01 -30.62
C ALA A 151 -18.95 -0.63 -32.06
N GLN A 152 -18.45 0.51 -32.55
CA GLN A 152 -18.73 1.02 -33.90
C GLN A 152 -17.61 0.75 -34.91
N ASN A 153 -16.42 0.32 -34.48
CA ASN A 153 -15.26 0.10 -35.35
C ASN A 153 -14.55 -1.22 -35.01
N PRO A 154 -15.14 -2.37 -35.37
CA PRO A 154 -14.59 -3.68 -35.04
C PRO A 154 -13.23 -3.95 -35.70
N GLN A 155 -12.87 -3.28 -36.81
CA GLN A 155 -11.52 -3.45 -37.39
C GLN A 155 -10.40 -2.98 -36.44
N LEU A 156 -10.62 -1.93 -35.65
CA LEU A 156 -9.65 -1.47 -34.65
C LEU A 156 -9.46 -2.50 -33.52
N LEU A 157 -10.56 -3.16 -33.12
CA LEU A 157 -10.53 -4.26 -32.16
C LEU A 157 -9.66 -5.42 -32.65
N PHE A 158 -9.81 -5.82 -33.93
CA PHE A 158 -9.02 -6.91 -34.50
C PHE A 158 -7.52 -6.61 -34.51
N GLY A 159 -7.13 -5.37 -34.82
CA GLY A 159 -5.72 -4.95 -34.76
C GLY A 159 -5.13 -5.00 -33.34
N HIS A 160 -5.94 -4.71 -32.31
CA HIS A 160 -5.51 -4.80 -30.91
C HIS A 160 -5.46 -6.24 -30.36
N ILE A 161 -6.40 -7.11 -30.75
CA ILE A 161 -6.46 -8.49 -30.26
C ILE A 161 -5.45 -9.40 -30.99
N PHE A 162 -5.34 -9.26 -32.32
CA PHE A 162 -4.57 -10.19 -33.16
C PHE A 162 -3.28 -9.59 -33.72
N GLY A 163 -3.04 -8.30 -33.50
CA GLY A 163 -1.93 -7.57 -34.10
C GLY A 163 -2.25 -7.09 -35.52
N VAL A 164 -1.52 -6.06 -35.95
CA VAL A 164 -1.54 -5.56 -37.33
C VAL A 164 -0.30 -6.10 -38.05
N LYS A 165 -0.46 -6.56 -39.29
CA LYS A 165 0.64 -6.98 -40.16
C LYS A 165 1.39 -5.76 -40.70
#